data_AF-A0A969PXI8-F1
#
_entry.id   AF-A0A969PXI8-F1
#
_cell.length_a   1.000
_cell.length_b   1.000
_cell.length_c   1.000
_cell.angle_alpha   90.00
_cell.angle_beta   90.00
_cell.angle_gamma   90.00
#
_symmetry.space_group_name_H-M   'P 1'
#
loop_
_entity.id
_entity.type
_entity.pdbx_description
1 polymer ?
#
loop_
_entity_poly.entity_id
_entity_poly.type
_entity_poly.pdbx_seq_one_letter_code
_entity_poly.pdbx_strand_id
1 'polypeptide(L)' 'MGILRTLNNIGRVEQALGDSQAALKLYSQSLDIAKSLGDLNSQAIILNNLGLVALDLGLKTRQSAI' A
#
# COMPACT_ATOMS: atom_id res chain seq x y z
N MET A 1 -3.38 0.15 17.22
CA MET A 1 -2.93 1.39 16.54
C MET A 1 -1.48 1.34 16.04
N GLY A 2 -0.50 0.84 16.80
CA GLY A 2 0.92 0.81 16.36
C GLY A 2 1.17 -0.01 15.09
N ILE A 3 0.66 -1.24 15.04
CA ILE A 3 0.88 -2.19 13.92
C ILE A 3 0.39 -1.64 12.58
N LEU A 4 -0.78 -1.00 12.53
CA LEU A 4 -1.34 -0.39 11.32
C LEU A 4 -0.41 0.68 10.74
N ARG A 5 0.09 1.59 11.59
CA ARG A 5 1.02 2.64 11.17
C ARG A 5 2.36 2.06 10.71
N THR A 6 2.85 1.03 11.40
CA THR A 6 4.08 0.33 11.00
C THR A 6 3.92 -0.31 9.62
N LEU A 7 2.84 -1.05 9.37
CA LEU A 7 2.59 -1.69 8.07
C LEU A 7 2.46 -0.66 6.94
N ASN A 8 1.76 0.46 7.18
CA ASN A 8 1.65 1.54 6.20
C ASN A 8 3.00 2.18 5.88
N ASN A 9 3.87 2.35 6.87
CA ASN A 9 5.20 2.92 6.66
C ASN A 9 6.13 1.94 5.92
N ILE A 10 6.08 0.64 6.21
CA ILE A 10 6.85 -0.37 5.48
C ILE A 10 6.37 -0.44 4.02
N GLY A 11 5.05 -0.41 3.78
CA GLY A 11 4.51 -0.37 2.41
C GLY A 11 5.03 0.82 1.58
N ARG A 12 5.24 1.98 2.21
CA ARG A 12 5.86 3.14 1.55
C ARG A 12 7.33 2.91 1.20
N VAL A 13 8.07 2.24 2.08
CA VAL A 13 9.48 1.91 1.84
C VAL A 13 9.62 0.89 0.71
N GLU A 14 8.82 -0.18 0.73
CA GLU A 14 8.82 -1.20 -0.34
C GLU A 14 8.47 -0.60 -1.71
N GLN A 15 7.49 0.31 -1.76
CA GLN A 15 7.17 1.04 -2.99
C GLN A 15 8.37 1.87 -3.49
N ALA A 16 9.11 2.53 -2.58
CA ALA A 16 10.30 3.31 -2.94
C ALA A 16 11.48 2.41 -3.38
N LEU A 17 11.58 1.20 -2.85
CA LEU A 17 12.56 0.18 -3.27
C LEU A 17 12.18 -0.51 -4.59
N GLY A 18 10.96 -0.28 -5.09
CA GLY A 18 10.47 -0.81 -6.34
C GLY A 18 9.79 -2.18 -6.22
N ASP A 19 9.68 -2.76 -5.02
CA ASP A 19 8.92 -3.97 -4.75
C ASP A 19 7.44 -3.63 -4.50
N SER A 20 6.76 -3.27 -5.58
CA SER A 20 5.36 -2.88 -5.57
C SER A 20 4.44 -4.03 -5.15
N GLN A 21 4.88 -5.29 -5.29
CA GLN A 21 4.12 -6.48 -4.87
C GLN A 21 4.12 -6.64 -3.35
N ALA A 22 5.29 -6.45 -2.71
CA ALA A 22 5.41 -6.44 -1.25
C ALA A 22 4.62 -5.28 -0.64
N ALA A 23 4.70 -4.08 -1.23
CA ALA A 23 3.93 -2.91 -0.80
C ALA A 23 2.41 -3.18 -0.79
N LEU A 24 1.89 -3.82 -1.84
CA LEU A 24 0.47 -4.16 -1.98
C LEU A 24 -0.02 -5.08 -0.86
N LYS A 25 0.77 -6.10 -0.51
CA LYS A 25 0.46 -7.04 0.57
C LYS A 25 0.39 -6.33 1.93
N LEU A 26 1.36 -5.45 2.21
CA LEU A 26 1.43 -4.73 3.48
C LEU A 26 0.29 -3.71 3.64
N TYR A 27 -0.03 -2.95 2.59
CA TYR A 27 -1.16 -2.04 2.62
C TYR A 27 -2.50 -2.78 2.75
N SER A 28 -2.65 -3.94 2.12
CA SER A 28 -3.87 -4.75 2.24
C SER A 28 -4.08 -5.24 3.68
N GLN A 29 -3.03 -5.76 4.32
CA GLN A 29 -3.10 -6.15 5.74
C GLN A 29 -3.42 -4.95 6.65
N SER A 30 -2.82 -3.79 6.37
CA SER A 30 -3.10 -2.55 7.12
C SER A 30 -4.57 -2.13 6.96
N LEU A 31 -5.13 -2.28 5.76
CA LEU A 31 -6.53 -1.96 5.46
C LEU A 31 -7.51 -2.86 6.23
N ASP A 32 -7.23 -4.15 6.31
CA ASP A 32 -8.08 -5.10 7.05
C ASP A 32 -8.09 -4.79 8.56
N ILE A 33 -6.94 -4.39 9.10
CA ILE A 33 -6.86 -3.91 10.48
C ILE A 33 -7.64 -2.59 10.63
N ALA A 34 -7.51 -1.64 9.70
CA ALA A 34 -8.23 -0.38 9.75
C ALA A 34 -9.76 -0.57 9.69
N LYS A 35 -10.22 -1.52 8.88
CA LYS A 35 -11.64 -1.92 8.78
C LYS A 35 -12.14 -2.57 10.07
N SER A 36 -11.39 -3.52 10.63
CA SER A 36 -11.79 -4.18 11.89
C SER A 36 -11.85 -3.21 13.08
N LEU A 37 -11.07 -2.12 13.04
CA LEU A 37 -11.10 -1.05 14.03
C LEU A 37 -12.12 0.06 13.73
N GLY A 38 -12.79 0.04 12.57
CA GLY A 38 -13.70 1.11 12.14
C GLY A 38 -13.02 2.47 11.90
N ASP A 39 -11.69 2.49 11.73
CA ASP A 39 -10.92 3.72 11.58
C ASP A 39 -10.96 4.21 10.11
N LEU A 40 -11.94 5.06 9.81
CA LEU A 40 -12.15 5.61 8.47
C LEU A 40 -10.97 6.49 7.98
N ASN A 41 -10.29 7.20 8.89
CA ASN A 41 -9.16 8.05 8.54
C ASN A 41 -7.99 7.20 8.05
N SER A 42 -7.67 6.14 8.79
CA SER A 42 -6.64 5.19 8.38
C SER A 42 -7.00 4.49 7.08
N GLN A 43 -8.26 4.09 6.88
CA GLN A 43 -8.71 3.49 5.63
C GLN A 43 -8.47 4.41 4.42
N ALA A 44 -8.81 5.70 4.52
CA ALA A 44 -8.60 6.66 3.43
C ALA A 44 -7.11 6.80 3.06
N ILE A 45 -6.23 6.90 4.06
CA ILE A 45 -4.77 6.98 3.86
C ILE A 45 -4.24 5.72 3.16
N ILE A 46 -4.66 4.54 3.61
CA ILE A 46 -4.19 3.27 3.07
C ILE A 46 -4.69 3.06 1.64
N LEU A 47 -5.95 3.42 1.35
CA LEU A 47 -6.51 3.34 0.00
C LEU A 47 -5.81 4.28 -0.98
N ASN A 48 -5.46 5.50 -0.54
CA ASN A 48 -4.64 6.41 -1.35
C ASN A 48 -3.29 5.77 -1.71
N ASN A 49 -2.63 5.15 -0.74
CA ASN A 49 -1.33 4.51 -0.98
C ASN A 49 -1.44 3.27 -1.88
N LEU A 50 -2.50 2.46 -1.75
CA LEU A 50 -2.79 1.37 -2.68
C LEU A 50 -2.97 1.86 -4.12
N GLY A 51 -3.66 3.00 -4.31
CA GLY A 51 -3.81 3.63 -5.63
C GLY A 51 -2.47 4.02 -6.26
N LEU A 52 -1.55 4.56 -5.46
CA LEU A 52 -0.20 4.91 -5.92
C LEU A 52 0.62 3.67 -6.32
N VAL A 53 0.52 2.59 -5.54
CA VAL A 53 1.18 1.30 -5.87
C VAL A 53 0.61 0.69 -7.15
N ALA A 54 -0.72 0.73 -7.33
CA ALA A 54 -1.37 0.23 -8.53
C ALA A 54 -0.95 1.02 -9.79
N LEU A 55 -0.80 2.34 -9.66
CA LEU A 55 -0.30 3.18 -10.74
C LEU A 55 1.16 2.84 -11.09
N ASP A 56 2.02 2.66 -10.09
CA ASP A 56 3.42 2.26 -10.29
C ASP A 56 3.54 0.89 -10.98
N LEU A 57 2.75 -0.11 -10.58
CA LEU A 57 2.68 -1.42 -11.24
C LEU A 57 2.22 -1.31 -12.70
N GLY A 58 1.18 -0.50 -12.95
CA GLY A 58 0.70 -0.26 -14.31
C GLY A 58 1.73 0.41 -15.20
N LEU A 59 2.52 1.35 -14.65
CA LEU A 59 3.62 2.02 -15.36
C LEU A 59 4.79 1.07 -15.62
N LYS A 60 5.20 0.26 -14.63
CA LYS A 60 6.26 -0.75 -14.80
C LYS A 60 5.90 -1.79 -15.85
N THR A 61 4.67 -2.31 -15.81
CA THR A 61 4.20 -3.31 -16.80
C THR A 61 4.15 -2.73 -18.21
N ARG A 62 3.85 -1.44 -18.35
CA ARG A 62 3.91 -0.76 -19.66
C ARG A 62 5.34 -0.57 -20.16
N GLN A 63 6.29 -0.29 -19.28
CA GLN A 63 7.70 -0.08 -19.66
C GLN A 63 8.41 -1.37 -20.07
N SER A 64 8.05 -2.52 -19.49
CA SER A 64 8.61 -3.82 -19.85
C SER A 64 7.94 -4.49 -21.07
N ALA A 65 6.94 -3.85 -21.67
CA ALA A 65 6.25 -4.29 -22.88
C ALA A 65 6.76 -3.59 -24.17
N ILE A 66 7.87 -2.86 -24.08
CA ILE A 66 8.53 -2.11 -25.17
C ILE A 66 9.93 -2.70 -25.37
#